data_AF-A0AAW2IM20-F1
#
_entry.id   AF-A0AAW2IM20-F1
#
_cell.length_a   1.000
_cell.length_b   1.000
_cell.length_c   1.000
_cell.angle_alpha   90.00
_cell.angle_beta   90.00
_cell.angle_gamma   90.00
#
_symmetry.space_group_name_H-M   'P 1'
#
loop_
_entity.id
_entity.type
_entity.pdbx_description
1 polymer ?
#
loop_
_entity_poly.entity_id
_entity_poly.type
_entity_poly.pdbx_seq_one_letter_code
_entity_poly.pdbx_strand_id
1 'polypeptide(L)'
;MKSCFLGHIVGGGKLRMDKSKVQAIQDWEPPRKVSEQRSFLGLVNYYRRFIKGYSSMAAPLTDLLKKNRAWVWDARCQDAFEVHTVRFFHWWSVDARKPS
;
A
#
# COMPACT_ATOMS: atom_id res chain seq x y z
N MET A 1 -6.15 -22.44 19.64
CA MET A 1 -6.54 -21.12 20.19
C MET A 1 -5.97 -20.03 19.31
N LYS A 2 -6.79 -19.06 18.87
CA LYS A 2 -6.33 -17.88 18.13
C LYS A 2 -6.16 -16.75 19.14
N SER A 3 -4.92 -16.39 19.47
CA SER A 3 -4.63 -15.28 20.38
C SER A 3 -4.34 -14.03 19.58
N CYS A 4 -5.13 -12.98 19.78
CA CYS A 4 -4.98 -11.68 19.11
C CYS A 4 -4.25 -10.74 20.09
N PHE A 5 -3.04 -10.32 19.75
CA PHE A 5 -2.30 -9.31 20.52
C PHE A 5 -1.88 -8.19 19.56
N LEU A 6 -2.29 -6.96 19.87
CA LEU A 6 -1.90 -5.72 19.15
C LEU A 6 -2.23 -5.67 17.64
N GLY A 7 -3.36 -6.23 17.21
CA GLY A 7 -3.78 -6.15 15.79
C GLY A 7 -3.01 -7.08 14.85
N HIS A 8 -2.31 -8.08 15.39
CA HIS A 8 -1.56 -9.07 14.63
C HIS A 8 -2.13 -10.48 14.84
N ILE A 9 -2.55 -11.13 13.75
CA ILE A 9 -2.84 -12.56 13.74
C ILE A 9 -1.51 -13.30 13.70
N VAL A 10 -1.02 -13.73 14.87
CA VAL A 10 0.17 -14.58 14.98
C VAL A 10 -0.26 -16.04 14.80
N GLY A 11 -0.08 -16.55 13.59
CA GLY A 11 -0.14 -17.98 13.28
C GLY A 11 1.08 -18.38 12.46
N GLY A 12 1.98 -19.16 13.04
CA GLY A 12 3.12 -19.78 12.34
C GLY A 12 4.34 -18.90 12.05
N GLY A 13 4.55 -17.81 12.79
CA GLY A 13 5.75 -16.96 12.64
C GLY A 13 5.75 -16.00 11.44
N LYS A 14 4.62 -15.84 10.73
CA LYS A 14 4.50 -14.93 9.58
C LYS A 14 3.50 -13.80 9.87
N LEU A 15 3.97 -12.56 9.84
CA LEU A 15 3.14 -11.35 9.94
C LEU A 15 2.26 -11.25 8.70
N ARG A 16 0.95 -11.42 8.85
CA ARG A 16 -0.02 -11.30 7.74
C ARG A 16 -0.70 -9.94 7.78
N MET A 17 -0.91 -9.33 6.61
CA MET A 17 -1.74 -8.14 6.48
C MET A 17 -3.18 -8.47 6.87
N ASP A 18 -3.81 -7.56 7.60
CA ASP A 18 -5.24 -7.65 7.90
C ASP A 18 -6.05 -7.51 6.60
N LYS A 19 -6.98 -8.43 6.35
CA LYS A 19 -7.81 -8.43 5.14
C LYS A 19 -8.62 -7.14 4.98
N SER A 20 -9.08 -6.55 6.08
CA SER A 20 -9.82 -5.27 6.06
C SER A 20 -8.95 -4.11 5.55
N LYS A 21 -7.67 -4.11 5.90
CA LYS A 21 -6.71 -3.09 5.45
C LYS A 21 -6.31 -3.31 3.99
N VAL A 22 -6.19 -4.57 3.56
CA VAL A 22 -5.97 -4.91 2.15
C VAL A 22 -7.15 -4.43 1.30
N GLN A 23 -8.38 -4.71 1.72
CA GLN A 23 -9.59 -4.27 1.02
C GLN A 23 -9.68 -2.74 0.95
N ALA A 24 -9.41 -2.05 2.06
CA ALA A 24 -9.40 -0.59 2.09
C ALA A 24 -8.38 0.04 1.11
N ILE A 25 -7.25 -0.62 0.85
CA ILE A 25 -6.26 -0.14 -0.14
C ILE A 25 -6.71 -0.47 -1.57
N GLN A 26 -7.38 -1.61 -1.79
CA GLN A 26 -7.93 -2.00 -3.09
C GLN A 26 -9.06 -1.06 -3.54
N ASP A 27 -9.93 -0.68 -2.61
CA ASP A 27 -11.08 0.21 -2.87
C ASP A 27 -10.69 1.70 -2.79
N TRP A 28 -9.41 2.00 -2.59
CA TRP A 28 -8.94 3.38 -2.45
C TRP A 28 -9.05 4.10 -3.80
N GLU A 29 -9.73 5.24 -3.83
CA GLU A 29 -9.81 6.08 -5.03
C GLU A 29 -8.51 6.89 -5.24
N PRO A 30 -8.13 7.19 -6.50
CA PRO A 30 -7.00 8.06 -6.77
C PRO A 30 -7.12 9.39 -6.00
N PRO A 31 -6.14 9.72 -5.15
CA PRO A 31 -6.21 10.91 -4.31
C PRO A 31 -6.22 12.16 -5.17
N ARG A 32 -7.05 13.14 -4.80
CA ARG A 32 -7.24 14.39 -5.54
C ARG A 32 -6.49 15.55 -4.91
N LYS A 33 -5.99 15.38 -3.69
CA LYS A 33 -5.28 16.40 -2.91
C LYS A 33 -4.14 15.84 -2.07
N VAL A 34 -3.23 16.72 -1.68
CA VAL A 34 -2.03 16.40 -0.89
C VAL A 34 -2.34 15.68 0.42
N SER A 35 -3.44 16.02 1.11
CA SER A 35 -3.79 15.36 2.37
C SER A 35 -4.21 13.90 2.18
N GLU A 36 -5.00 13.60 1.14
CA GLU A 36 -5.37 12.23 0.78
C GLU A 36 -4.14 11.40 0.37
N GLN A 37 -3.23 12.01 -0.39
CA GLN A 37 -1.96 11.39 -0.77
C GLN A 37 -1.09 11.01 0.44
N ARG A 38 -1.03 11.89 1.46
CA ARG A 38 -0.31 11.62 2.71
C ARG A 38 -0.97 10.48 3.49
N SER A 39 -2.29 10.45 3.58
CA SER A 39 -3.03 9.36 4.22
C SER A 39 -2.79 8.02 3.52
N PHE A 40 -2.87 8.01 2.18
CA PHE A 40 -2.58 6.84 1.36
C PHE A 40 -1.16 6.35 1.60
N LEU A 41 -0.16 7.22 1.44
CA LEU A 41 1.24 6.86 1.67
C LEU A 41 1.50 6.41 3.11
N GLY A 42 0.82 6.97 4.10
CA GLY A 42 0.90 6.51 5.49
C GLY A 42 0.47 5.04 5.64
N LEU A 43 -0.67 4.68 5.03
CA LEU A 43 -1.19 3.33 5.05
C LEU A 43 -0.29 2.35 4.29
N VAL A 44 0.17 2.70 3.08
CA VAL A 44 1.04 1.83 2.30
C VAL A 44 2.44 1.71 2.92
N ASN A 45 2.97 2.78 3.53
CA ASN A 45 4.26 2.75 4.23
C ASN A 45 4.28 1.79 5.43
N TYR A 46 3.16 1.65 6.14
CA TYR A 46 3.03 0.65 7.21
C TYR A 46 3.34 -0.77 6.70
N TYR A 47 2.99 -1.02 5.44
CA TYR A 47 3.12 -2.30 4.77
C TYR A 47 4.34 -2.45 3.85
N ARG A 48 5.19 -1.41 3.73
CA ARG A 48 6.35 -1.38 2.82
C ARG A 48 7.26 -2.60 2.93
N ARG A 49 7.39 -3.19 4.13
CA ARG A 49 8.25 -4.37 4.39
C ARG A 49 7.84 -5.62 3.62
N PHE A 50 6.57 -5.69 3.17
CA PHE A 50 6.04 -6.82 2.41
C PHE A 50 6.14 -6.62 0.90
N ILE A 51 6.37 -5.39 0.47
CA ILE A 51 6.34 -4.93 -0.91
C ILE A 51 7.79 -4.85 -1.43
N LYS A 52 8.19 -5.81 -2.27
CA LYS A 52 9.51 -5.78 -2.91
C LYS A 52 9.55 -4.62 -3.93
N GLY A 53 10.61 -3.81 -3.88
CA GLY A 53 10.74 -2.64 -4.78
C GLY A 53 9.86 -1.44 -4.40
N TYR A 54 9.32 -1.39 -3.18
CA TYR A 54 8.41 -0.33 -2.73
C TYR A 54 8.92 1.08 -3.03
N SER A 55 10.19 1.36 -2.74
CA SER A 55 10.77 2.70 -2.90
C SER A 55 10.66 3.22 -4.34
N SER A 56 10.96 2.38 -5.33
CA SER A 56 10.88 2.75 -6.74
C SER A 56 9.44 2.98 -7.20
N MET A 57 8.50 2.18 -6.70
CA MET A 57 7.09 2.31 -7.03
C MET A 57 6.44 3.52 -6.32
N ALA A 58 6.88 3.85 -5.11
CA ALA A 58 6.35 4.98 -4.34
C ALA A 58 6.97 6.32 -4.76
N ALA A 59 8.09 6.32 -5.49
CA ALA A 59 8.79 7.54 -5.92
C ALA A 59 7.89 8.59 -6.59
N PRO A 60 7.10 8.29 -7.64
CA PRO A 60 6.21 9.28 -8.26
C PRO A 60 5.13 9.80 -7.30
N LEU A 61 4.66 8.95 -6.39
CA LEU A 61 3.68 9.29 -5.38
C LEU A 61 4.26 10.18 -4.26
N THR A 62 5.51 9.96 -3.87
CA THR A 62 6.22 10.81 -2.91
C THR A 62 6.66 12.12 -3.54
N ASP A 63 6.93 12.14 -4.85
CA ASP A 63 7.30 13.33 -5.59
C ASP A 63 6.16 14.36 -5.64
N LEU A 64 4.90 13.91 -5.62
CA LEU A 64 3.73 14.78 -5.45
C LEU A 64 3.71 15.55 -4.11
N LEU A 65 4.50 15.11 -3.12
CA LEU A 65 4.56 15.74 -1.79
C LEU A 65 5.75 16.71 -1.61
N LYS A 66 6.63 16.85 -2.64
CA LYS A 66 7.79 17.75 -2.57
C LYS A 66 7.34 19.21 -2.47
N LYS A 67 8.03 19.99 -1.63
CA LYS A 67 7.80 21.45 -1.53
C LYS A 67 8.05 22.10 -2.90
N ASN A 68 7.25 23.11 -3.24
CA ASN A 68 7.30 23.86 -4.50
C ASN A 68 6.96 23.07 -5.77
N ARG A 69 6.33 21.89 -5.65
CA ARG A 69 5.77 21.18 -6.80
C ARG A 69 4.27 21.47 -6.91
N ALA A 70 3.81 21.82 -8.12
CA ALA A 70 2.38 21.85 -8.40
C ALA A 70 1.79 20.44 -8.29
N TRP A 71 0.59 20.33 -7.71
CA TRP A 71 -0.14 19.08 -7.67
C TRP A 71 -0.63 18.74 -9.08
N VAL A 72 0.09 17.85 -9.77
CA VAL A 72 -0.24 17.37 -11.10
C VAL A 72 -0.25 15.85 -11.06
N TRP A 73 -1.45 15.29 -11.08
CA TRP A 73 -1.65 13.85 -11.21
C TRP A 73 -1.47 13.48 -12.69
N ASP A 74 -0.29 12.95 -13.03
CA ASP A 74 0.05 12.49 -14.38
C ASP A 74 -0.10 10.98 -14.52
N ALA A 75 0.08 10.46 -15.74
CA ALA A 75 0.00 9.02 -16.01
C ALA A 75 0.97 8.20 -15.14
N ARG A 76 2.15 8.74 -14.80
CA ARG A 76 3.12 8.06 -13.93
C ARG A 76 2.61 7.91 -12.49
N CYS A 77 1.86 8.91 -12.01
CA CYS A 77 1.19 8.85 -10.71
C CYS A 77 0.06 7.83 -10.73
N GLN A 78 -0.73 7.78 -11.80
CA GLN A 78 -1.78 6.79 -11.98
C GLN A 78 -1.21 5.36 -12.05
N ASP A 79 -0.20 5.13 -12.88
CA ASP A 79 0.45 3.82 -13.02
C ASP A 79 1.02 3.35 -11.67
N ALA A 80 1.70 4.24 -10.96
CA ALA A 80 2.23 3.91 -9.65
C ALA A 80 1.12 3.61 -8.63
N PHE A 81 0.04 4.39 -8.65
CA PHE A 81 -1.12 4.17 -7.79
C PHE A 81 -1.74 2.80 -8.04
N GLU A 82 -2.03 2.44 -9.30
CA GLU A 82 -2.63 1.15 -9.68
C GLU A 82 -1.74 -0.05 -9.37
N VAL A 83 -0.41 0.11 -9.52
CA VAL A 83 0.55 -0.90 -9.09
C VAL A 83 0.47 -1.13 -7.57
N HIS A 84 0.33 -0.05 -6.78
CA HIS A 84 0.19 -0.14 -5.32
C HIS A 84 -1.18 -0.62 -4.86
N THR A 85 -2.29 -0.28 -5.52
CA THR A 85 -3.65 -0.58 -5.03
C THR A 85 -4.24 -1.86 -5.61
N VAL A 86 -4.20 -2.00 -6.93
CA VAL A 86 -4.92 -3.08 -7.62
C VAL A 86 -4.04 -4.30 -7.75
N ARG A 87 -2.83 -4.16 -8.31
CA ARG A 87 -2.08 -5.34 -8.76
C ARG A 87 -1.37 -6.09 -7.64
N PHE A 88 -0.76 -5.36 -6.71
CA PHE A 88 -0.03 -5.98 -5.60
C PHE A 88 -0.96 -6.66 -4.59
N PHE A 89 -2.04 -5.98 -4.21
CA PHE A 89 -2.97 -6.49 -3.20
C PHE A 89 -3.94 -7.53 -3.75
N HIS A 90 -4.33 -7.44 -5.02
CA HIS A 90 -5.04 -8.54 -5.68
C HIS A 90 -4.19 -9.80 -5.62
N TRP A 91 -2.92 -9.75 -6.08
CA TRP A 91 -1.99 -10.89 -6.01
C TRP A 91 -1.80 -11.44 -4.59
N TRP A 92 -1.75 -10.56 -3.58
CA TRP A 92 -1.66 -10.95 -2.17
C TRP A 92 -2.93 -11.65 -1.63
N SER A 93 -4.12 -11.30 -2.13
CA SER A 93 -5.39 -11.90 -1.72
C SER A 93 -5.60 -13.28 -2.35
N VAL A 94 -5.20 -13.46 -3.62
CA VAL A 94 -5.37 -14.74 -4.34
C VAL A 94 -4.29 -15.76 -4.01
N ASP A 95 -3.05 -15.35 -3.72
CA ASP A 95 -1.94 -16.27 -3.45
C ASP A 95 -1.40 -16.10 -2.03
N ALA A 96 -2.01 -16.82 -1.09
CA ALA A 96 -1.58 -16.88 0.32
C ALA A 96 -0.25 -17.65 0.53
N ARG A 97 0.48 -17.97 -0.54
CA ARG A 97 1.79 -18.62 -0.55
C ARG A 97 2.86 -17.63 -1.01
N LYS A 98 3.49 -16.91 -0.08
CA LYS A 98 4.81 -16.32 -0.37
C LYS A 98 5.90 -17.35 -0.06
N PRO A 99 6.90 -17.55 -0.95
CA PRO A 99 8.11 -18.30 -0.62
C PRO A 99 8.85 -17.62 0.53
N SER A 100 9.55 -18.46 1.30
CA SER A 100 10.47 -18.12 2.39
C SER A 100 11.45 -17.03 2.02
#